data_AF-A0A9W4STN1-F1
#
_entry.id   AF-A0A9W4STN1-F1
#
_cell.length_a   1.000
_cell.length_b   1.000
_cell.length_c   1.000
_cell.angle_alpha   90.00
_cell.angle_beta   90.00
_cell.angle_gamma   90.00
#
_symmetry.space_group_name_H-M   'P 1'
#
loop_
_entity.id
_entity.type
_entity.pdbx_description
1 polymer ?
#
loop_
_entity_poly.entity_id
_entity_poly.type
_entity_poly.pdbx_seq_one_letter_code
_entity_poly.pdbx_strand_id
1 'polypeptide(L)'
;MLFSLFMFDSINKFIWTCSYIYSGQISLEQEHPKTVLDLLSAADELIIPELINYVQVYLLENHIEWIRKYPLQILHHTAFRLETCKKLQDVCLKVICTNPELIFGTMEFTKLEESMLIAILERDDLQLDEVDLWDYVIQWGIDHTFSADRMPIDYQWSQNDLLDLDETLKNCIPLLRFNYIKSKELPFKLKPFDILLPKHDSENINLCEKNYNEGELHVKTNDKQNLNYSPIDSNIIKLKHASLIAHWIDNQDDTNIRVNSTKFYKVKQEHANMAVFCADIRGPCFGCRDLWMSNFNNLSINCDSEVKYYSGKILESKKFSVEDYEVFQVVKKNE
;
A
#
# COMPACT_ATOMS: atom_id res chain seq x y z
N MET A 1 6.61 -44.82 -16.02
CA MET A 1 7.77 -44.32 -15.24
C MET A 1 8.74 -43.45 -16.05
N LEU A 2 8.80 -43.55 -17.38
CA LEU A 2 9.62 -42.64 -18.21
C LEU A 2 8.96 -41.27 -18.48
N PHE A 3 7.63 -41.17 -18.39
CA PHE A 3 6.89 -39.91 -18.60
C PHE A 3 7.04 -38.89 -17.46
N SER A 4 7.48 -39.31 -16.26
CA SER A 4 7.58 -38.42 -15.08
C SER A 4 8.92 -37.70 -14.95
N LEU A 5 9.97 -38.12 -15.65
CA LEU A 5 11.30 -37.48 -15.54
C LEU A 5 11.41 -36.17 -16.33
N PHE A 6 10.51 -35.92 -17.28
CA PHE A 6 10.54 -34.72 -18.12
C PHE A 6 9.69 -33.55 -17.58
N MET A 7 8.94 -33.73 -16.50
CA MET A 7 8.09 -32.66 -15.93
C MET A 7 8.73 -31.89 -14.79
N PHE A 8 9.79 -32.40 -14.15
CA PHE A 8 10.34 -31.77 -12.95
C PHE A 8 11.70 -31.14 -13.21
N ASP A 9 11.75 -29.81 -13.16
CA ASP A 9 12.99 -29.02 -13.24
C ASP A 9 13.90 -29.18 -11.99
N SER A 10 13.48 -29.98 -11.00
CA SER A 10 14.23 -30.24 -9.78
C SER A 10 14.04 -31.68 -9.30
N ILE A 11 15.15 -32.33 -8.93
CA ILE A 11 15.18 -33.68 -8.35
C ILE A 11 14.30 -33.77 -7.09
N ASN A 12 14.27 -32.71 -6.28
CA ASN A 12 13.47 -32.69 -5.05
C ASN A 12 11.96 -32.67 -5.36
N LYS A 13 11.53 -31.92 -6.39
CA LYS A 13 10.13 -31.93 -6.87
C LYS A 13 9.70 -33.34 -7.25
N PHE A 14 10.54 -34.05 -8.02
CA PHE A 14 10.28 -35.42 -8.44
C PHE A 14 10.20 -36.39 -7.24
N ILE A 15 11.18 -36.37 -6.33
CA ILE A 15 11.25 -37.30 -5.20
C ILE A 15 10.04 -37.15 -4.28
N TRP A 16 9.67 -35.92 -3.89
CA TRP A 16 8.54 -35.71 -2.99
C TRP A 16 7.20 -36.04 -3.62
N THR A 17 7.04 -35.67 -4.87
CA THR A 17 5.83 -36.00 -5.64
C THR A 17 5.65 -37.50 -5.74
N CYS A 18 6.72 -38.25 -6.08
CA CYS A 18 6.66 -39.71 -6.05
C CYS A 18 6.38 -40.22 -4.63
N SER A 19 7.10 -39.74 -3.61
CA SER A 19 6.88 -40.16 -2.23
C SER A 19 5.42 -39.99 -1.81
N TYR A 20 4.81 -38.84 -2.12
CA TYR A 20 3.40 -38.57 -1.85
C TYR A 20 2.46 -39.49 -2.65
N ILE A 21 2.68 -39.67 -3.96
CA ILE A 21 1.84 -40.55 -4.79
C ILE A 21 1.89 -42.01 -4.31
N TYR A 22 3.05 -42.50 -3.87
CA TYR A 22 3.23 -43.90 -3.47
C TYR A 22 2.86 -44.17 -2.01
N SER A 23 2.93 -43.18 -1.11
CA SER A 23 2.73 -43.38 0.33
C SER A 23 1.59 -42.57 0.95
N GLY A 24 1.07 -41.55 0.25
CA GLY A 24 0.14 -40.57 0.80
C GLY A 24 0.77 -39.66 1.88
N GLN A 25 2.08 -39.72 2.09
CA GLN A 25 2.79 -39.00 3.13
C GLN A 25 3.91 -38.15 2.54
N ILE A 26 4.17 -37.00 3.18
CA ILE A 26 5.26 -36.10 2.84
C ILE A 26 5.78 -35.43 4.11
N SER A 27 7.10 -35.35 4.25
CA SER A 27 7.74 -34.63 5.36
C SER A 27 8.39 -33.35 4.84
N LEU A 28 8.01 -32.21 5.43
CA LEU A 28 8.45 -30.87 5.05
C LEU A 28 9.21 -30.12 6.16
N GLU A 29 9.34 -30.73 7.35
CA GLU A 29 9.71 -30.07 8.62
C GLU A 29 11.09 -29.37 8.62
N GLN A 30 11.99 -29.74 7.71
CA GLN A 30 13.35 -29.18 7.62
C GLN A 30 13.62 -28.49 6.28
N GLU A 31 12.60 -28.37 5.44
CA GLU A 31 12.77 -27.85 4.09
C GLU A 31 12.69 -26.34 4.04
N HIS A 32 13.50 -25.75 3.17
CA HIS A 32 13.46 -24.31 2.94
C HIS A 32 12.11 -23.92 2.28
N PRO A 33 11.46 -22.81 2.68
CA PRO A 33 10.15 -22.42 2.17
C PRO A 33 10.08 -22.34 0.64
N LYS A 34 11.16 -21.89 0.00
CA LYS A 34 11.29 -21.87 -1.47
C LYS A 34 11.15 -23.26 -2.10
N THR A 35 11.74 -24.29 -1.50
CA THR A 35 11.62 -25.67 -1.98
C THR A 35 10.19 -26.21 -1.78
N VAL A 36 9.53 -25.77 -0.70
CA VAL A 36 8.12 -26.09 -0.44
C VAL A 36 7.18 -25.40 -1.45
N LEU A 37 7.49 -24.18 -1.89
CA LEU A 37 6.76 -23.53 -3.00
C LEU A 37 6.92 -24.30 -4.31
N ASP A 38 8.13 -24.78 -4.60
CA ASP A 38 8.42 -25.60 -5.78
C ASP A 38 7.55 -26.87 -5.86
N LEU A 39 7.14 -27.40 -4.70
CA LEU A 39 6.19 -28.50 -4.61
C LEU A 39 4.75 -28.10 -4.98
N LEU A 40 4.34 -26.85 -4.71
CA LEU A 40 3.02 -26.36 -5.16
C LEU A 40 2.90 -26.40 -6.68
N SER A 41 3.93 -25.95 -7.39
CA SER A 41 3.96 -26.00 -8.87
C SER A 41 3.86 -27.44 -9.37
N ALA A 42 4.61 -28.37 -8.75
CA ALA A 42 4.57 -29.79 -9.10
C ALA A 42 3.19 -30.43 -8.84
N ALA A 43 2.56 -30.06 -7.72
CA ALA A 43 1.24 -30.55 -7.36
C ALA A 43 0.15 -30.03 -8.31
N ASP A 44 0.27 -28.80 -8.78
CA ASP A 44 -0.64 -28.21 -9.76
C ASP A 44 -0.47 -28.84 -11.16
N GLU A 45 0.77 -29.02 -11.63
CA GLU A 45 1.08 -29.71 -12.90
C GLU A 45 0.51 -31.14 -12.95
N LEU A 46 0.46 -31.81 -11.80
CA LEU A 46 -0.12 -33.14 -11.66
C LEU A 46 -1.59 -33.15 -11.25
N ILE A 47 -2.18 -31.98 -11.02
CA ILE A 47 -3.59 -31.81 -10.68
C ILE A 47 -3.92 -32.57 -9.38
N ILE A 48 -3.12 -32.35 -8.33
CA ILE A 48 -3.28 -32.96 -7.00
C ILE A 48 -3.76 -31.90 -5.98
N PRO A 49 -5.06 -31.57 -5.96
CA PRO A 49 -5.58 -30.46 -5.15
C PRO A 49 -5.42 -30.69 -3.64
N GLU A 50 -5.43 -31.93 -3.16
CA GLU A 50 -5.21 -32.25 -1.74
C GLU A 50 -3.80 -31.85 -1.30
N LEU A 51 -2.80 -32.10 -2.14
CA LEU A 51 -1.41 -31.73 -1.87
C LEU A 51 -1.24 -30.21 -1.92
N ILE A 52 -1.85 -29.54 -2.91
CA ILE A 52 -1.86 -28.07 -3.01
C ILE A 52 -2.45 -27.45 -1.73
N ASN A 53 -3.58 -27.96 -1.24
CA ASN A 53 -4.20 -27.47 -0.02
C ASN A 53 -3.33 -27.74 1.22
N TYR A 54 -2.76 -28.95 1.35
CA TYR A 54 -1.86 -29.29 2.45
C TYR A 54 -0.65 -28.37 2.50
N VAL A 55 0.03 -28.17 1.37
CA VAL A 55 1.24 -27.34 1.29
C VAL A 55 0.94 -25.87 1.58
N GLN A 56 -0.19 -25.33 1.11
CA GLN A 56 -0.63 -23.98 1.46
C GLN A 56 -0.81 -23.81 2.97
N VAL A 57 -1.52 -24.74 3.62
CA VAL A 57 -1.73 -24.70 5.08
C VAL A 57 -0.39 -24.80 5.81
N TYR A 58 0.47 -25.73 5.41
CA TYR A 58 1.79 -25.91 6.01
C TYR A 58 2.65 -24.63 5.95
N LEU A 59 2.70 -23.96 4.80
CA LEU A 59 3.43 -22.70 4.62
C LEU A 59 2.88 -21.59 5.53
N LEU A 60 1.57 -21.48 5.65
CA LEU A 60 0.91 -20.46 6.48
C LEU A 60 1.10 -20.71 7.98
N GLU A 61 1.18 -21.96 8.41
CA GLU A 61 1.38 -22.31 9.83
C GLU A 61 2.85 -22.23 10.26
N ASN A 62 3.78 -22.66 9.39
CA ASN A 62 5.19 -22.85 9.78
C ASN A 62 6.13 -21.78 9.22
N HIS A 63 5.73 -21.05 8.18
CA HIS A 63 6.59 -20.11 7.46
C HIS A 63 5.97 -18.73 7.24
N ILE A 64 5.00 -18.33 8.06
CA ILE A 64 4.30 -17.03 7.94
C ILE A 64 5.25 -15.82 7.96
N GLU A 65 6.29 -15.86 8.78
CA GLU A 65 7.28 -14.77 8.86
C GLU A 65 8.09 -14.64 7.56
N TRP A 66 8.38 -15.76 6.91
CA TRP A 66 9.02 -15.75 5.61
C TRP A 66 8.08 -15.20 4.53
N ILE A 67 6.79 -15.55 4.59
CA ILE A 67 5.75 -15.03 3.70
C ILE A 67 5.61 -13.52 3.83
N ARG A 68 5.56 -13.01 5.06
CA ARG A 68 5.51 -11.57 5.36
C ARG A 68 6.69 -10.80 4.80
N LYS A 69 7.87 -11.44 4.74
CA LYS A 69 9.09 -10.81 4.26
C LYS A 69 9.24 -10.82 2.74
N TYR A 70 8.69 -11.83 2.06
CA TYR A 70 8.87 -12.02 0.61
C TYR A 70 7.56 -12.25 -0.17
N PRO A 71 6.50 -11.46 0.05
CA PRO A 71 5.20 -11.70 -0.58
C PRO A 71 5.26 -11.63 -2.10
N LEU A 72 6.07 -10.71 -2.66
CA LEU A 72 6.21 -10.54 -4.09
C LEU A 72 6.85 -11.77 -4.78
N GLN A 73 7.89 -12.34 -4.17
CA GLN A 73 8.55 -13.55 -4.69
C GLN A 73 7.60 -14.74 -4.70
N ILE A 74 6.74 -14.83 -3.68
CA ILE A 74 5.72 -15.88 -3.59
C ILE A 74 4.66 -15.66 -4.66
N LEU A 75 4.17 -14.44 -4.86
CA LEU A 75 3.20 -14.15 -5.90
C LEU A 75 3.76 -14.43 -7.30
N HIS A 76 5.01 -14.08 -7.59
CA HIS A 76 5.65 -14.47 -8.87
C HIS A 76 5.74 -15.98 -9.04
N HIS A 77 5.98 -16.72 -7.94
CA HIS A 77 6.09 -18.18 -7.99
C HIS A 77 4.72 -18.89 -8.09
N THR A 78 3.69 -18.35 -7.45
CA THR A 78 2.38 -19.01 -7.27
C THR A 78 1.20 -18.33 -7.98
N ALA A 79 1.08 -17.00 -7.94
CA ALA A 79 -0.22 -16.33 -7.95
C ALA A 79 -0.86 -16.13 -9.32
N PHE A 80 -0.08 -16.03 -10.39
CA PHE A 80 -0.63 -15.93 -11.76
C PHE A 80 -0.56 -17.22 -12.56
N ARG A 81 0.10 -18.24 -11.99
CA ARG A 81 0.25 -19.54 -12.64
C ARG A 81 -0.72 -20.58 -12.11
N LEU A 82 -1.13 -20.49 -10.83
CA LEU A 82 -1.87 -21.55 -10.14
C LEU A 82 -3.17 -20.98 -9.52
N GLU A 83 -4.30 -21.07 -10.23
CA GLU A 83 -5.62 -20.64 -9.73
C GLU A 83 -6.05 -21.36 -8.43
N THR A 84 -5.42 -22.50 -8.15
CA THR A 84 -5.65 -23.38 -6.99
C THR A 84 -5.01 -22.85 -5.69
N CYS A 85 -4.12 -21.86 -5.76
CA CYS A 85 -3.33 -21.35 -4.62
C CYS A 85 -3.93 -20.13 -3.89
N LYS A 86 -5.26 -19.96 -3.94
CA LYS A 86 -5.95 -18.75 -3.44
C LYS A 86 -5.61 -18.36 -1.99
N LYS A 87 -5.50 -19.32 -1.07
CA LYS A 87 -5.24 -19.00 0.36
C LYS A 87 -3.89 -18.29 0.53
N LEU A 88 -2.87 -18.77 -0.17
CA LEU A 88 -1.54 -18.17 -0.12
C LEU A 88 -1.50 -16.84 -0.86
N GLN A 89 -2.19 -16.74 -2.01
CA GLN A 89 -2.34 -15.49 -2.76
C GLN A 89 -2.99 -14.39 -1.91
N ASP A 90 -4.12 -14.70 -1.27
CA ASP A 90 -4.88 -13.76 -0.44
C ASP A 90 -4.02 -13.23 0.71
N VAL A 91 -3.26 -14.11 1.38
CA VAL A 91 -2.35 -13.71 2.46
C VAL A 91 -1.23 -12.81 1.94
N CYS A 92 -0.62 -13.13 0.80
CA CYS A 92 0.44 -12.31 0.20
C CYS A 92 -0.10 -10.93 -0.22
N LEU A 93 -1.25 -10.89 -0.89
CA LEU A 93 -1.92 -9.64 -1.28
C LEU A 93 -2.28 -8.82 -0.04
N LYS A 94 -2.76 -9.45 1.03
CA LYS A 94 -3.06 -8.76 2.29
C LYS A 94 -1.82 -8.12 2.91
N VAL A 95 -0.69 -8.83 2.90
CA VAL A 95 0.60 -8.29 3.38
C VAL A 95 1.02 -7.07 2.55
N ILE A 96 0.92 -7.16 1.23
CA ILE A 96 1.25 -6.06 0.30
C ILE A 96 0.34 -4.86 0.53
N CYS A 97 -0.97 -5.09 0.60
CA CYS A 97 -1.95 -4.02 0.79
C CYS A 97 -1.78 -3.31 2.13
N THR A 98 -1.35 -4.05 3.16
CA THR A 98 -1.05 -3.48 4.49
C THR A 98 0.28 -2.73 4.50
N ASN A 99 1.27 -3.16 3.71
CA ASN A 99 2.60 -2.54 3.65
C ASN A 99 3.03 -2.27 2.18
N PRO A 100 2.42 -1.29 1.49
CA PRO A 100 2.66 -1.05 0.06
C PRO A 100 4.11 -0.71 -0.28
N GLU A 101 4.87 -0.12 0.66
CA GLU A 101 6.29 0.25 0.49
C GLU A 101 7.19 -0.97 0.19
N LEU A 102 6.76 -2.19 0.54
CA LEU A 102 7.47 -3.43 0.17
C LEU A 102 7.60 -3.61 -1.34
N ILE A 103 6.71 -2.99 -2.12
CA ILE A 103 6.69 -3.10 -3.57
C ILE A 103 6.85 -1.72 -4.19
N PHE A 104 5.93 -0.80 -3.95
CA PHE A 104 5.85 0.50 -4.62
C PHE A 104 7.08 1.39 -4.37
N GLY A 105 7.87 1.14 -3.32
CA GLY A 105 9.14 1.84 -3.08
C GLY A 105 10.38 1.25 -3.76
N THR A 106 10.22 0.19 -4.56
CA THR A 106 11.34 -0.63 -5.07
C THR A 106 11.40 -0.64 -6.59
N MET A 107 12.59 -0.90 -7.13
CA MET A 107 12.76 -1.18 -8.57
C MET A 107 12.13 -2.50 -9.01
N GLU A 108 11.60 -3.31 -8.09
CA GLU A 108 10.88 -4.54 -8.44
C GLU A 108 9.44 -4.25 -8.88
N PHE A 109 8.86 -3.12 -8.48
CA PHE A 109 7.51 -2.74 -8.87
C PHE A 109 7.36 -2.62 -10.39
N THR A 110 8.30 -1.98 -11.09
CA THR A 110 8.21 -1.83 -12.55
C THR A 110 8.55 -3.11 -13.31
N LYS A 111 8.77 -4.23 -12.61
CA LYS A 111 8.91 -5.57 -13.21
C LYS A 111 7.68 -6.44 -12.98
N LEU A 112 6.64 -5.90 -12.33
CA LEU A 112 5.39 -6.60 -12.12
C LEU A 112 4.72 -6.91 -13.45
N GLU A 113 4.21 -8.13 -13.58
CA GLU A 113 3.28 -8.46 -14.65
C GLU A 113 1.97 -7.67 -14.49
N GLU A 114 1.33 -7.30 -15.60
CA GLU A 114 0.09 -6.50 -15.62
C GLU A 114 -0.99 -7.14 -14.74
N SER A 115 -1.08 -8.46 -14.81
CA SER A 115 -2.05 -9.26 -14.07
C SER A 115 -1.87 -9.11 -12.54
N MET A 116 -0.63 -9.08 -12.05
CA MET A 116 -0.29 -8.81 -10.63
C MET A 116 -0.66 -7.39 -10.22
N LEU A 117 -0.37 -6.43 -11.08
CA LEU A 117 -0.75 -5.05 -10.84
C LEU A 117 -2.27 -4.94 -10.72
N ILE A 118 -3.02 -5.53 -11.64
CA ILE A 118 -4.49 -5.58 -11.59
C ILE A 118 -5.00 -6.17 -10.27
N ALA A 119 -4.48 -7.33 -9.84
CA ALA A 119 -4.91 -7.94 -8.58
C ALA A 119 -4.63 -7.08 -7.34
N ILE A 120 -3.57 -6.25 -7.37
CA ILE A 120 -3.28 -5.26 -6.32
C ILE A 120 -4.24 -4.06 -6.42
N LEU A 121 -4.50 -3.55 -7.62
CA LEU A 121 -5.39 -2.40 -7.86
C LEU A 121 -6.86 -2.73 -7.55
N GLU A 122 -7.29 -3.97 -7.73
CA GLU A 122 -8.64 -4.44 -7.38
C GLU A 122 -8.90 -4.47 -5.87
N ARG A 123 -7.85 -4.41 -5.04
CA ARG A 123 -7.96 -4.53 -3.58
C ARG A 123 -8.47 -3.24 -2.95
N ASP A 124 -9.53 -3.38 -2.16
CA ASP A 124 -10.13 -2.26 -1.42
C ASP A 124 -9.34 -1.85 -0.17
N ASP A 125 -8.51 -2.72 0.37
CA ASP A 125 -7.72 -2.50 1.59
C ASP A 125 -6.26 -2.09 1.33
N LEU A 126 -5.93 -1.65 0.12
CA LEU A 126 -4.63 -1.08 -0.22
C LEU A 126 -4.40 0.23 0.55
N GLN A 127 -3.42 0.24 1.46
CA GLN A 127 -3.10 1.39 2.31
C GLN A 127 -2.20 2.41 1.60
N LEU A 128 -2.57 2.82 0.38
CA LEU A 128 -1.88 3.83 -0.41
C LEU A 128 -2.89 4.86 -0.92
N ASP A 129 -2.51 6.14 -0.91
CA ASP A 129 -3.40 7.18 -1.44
C ASP A 129 -3.51 7.05 -2.96
N GLU A 130 -4.70 7.27 -3.51
CA GLU A 130 -4.96 7.18 -4.96
C GLU A 130 -4.07 8.15 -5.77
N VAL A 131 -3.70 9.29 -5.20
CA VAL A 131 -2.78 10.25 -5.85
C VAL A 131 -1.35 9.74 -5.97
N ASP A 132 -0.90 8.93 -5.01
CA ASP A 132 0.41 8.29 -5.06
C ASP A 132 0.33 7.06 -5.95
N LEU A 133 -0.77 6.30 -5.87
CA LEU A 133 -1.04 5.14 -6.71
C LEU A 133 -1.05 5.49 -8.20
N TRP A 134 -1.63 6.63 -8.57
CA TRP A 134 -1.59 7.17 -9.92
C TRP A 134 -0.14 7.31 -10.44
N ASP A 135 0.75 7.94 -9.66
CA ASP A 135 2.14 8.13 -10.07
C ASP A 135 2.83 6.79 -10.32
N TYR A 136 2.57 5.79 -9.47
CA TYR A 136 3.11 4.45 -9.64
C TYR A 136 2.55 3.75 -10.88
N VAL A 137 1.24 3.79 -11.12
CA VAL A 137 0.64 3.17 -12.32
C VAL A 137 1.18 3.82 -13.59
N ILE A 138 1.35 5.15 -13.61
CA ILE A 138 1.99 5.84 -14.73
C ILE A 138 3.44 5.40 -14.91
N GLN A 139 4.22 5.34 -13.82
CA GLN A 139 5.60 4.86 -13.87
C GLN A 139 5.70 3.43 -14.43
N TRP A 140 4.83 2.52 -13.97
CA TRP A 140 4.75 1.16 -14.47
C TRP A 140 4.41 1.14 -15.96
N GLY A 141 3.43 1.94 -16.40
CA GLY A 141 3.05 2.06 -17.81
C GLY A 141 4.21 2.52 -18.67
N ILE A 142 4.92 3.58 -18.26
CA ILE A 142 6.07 4.12 -19.00
C ILE A 142 7.15 3.06 -19.21
N ASP A 143 7.51 2.31 -18.15
CA ASP A 143 8.53 1.27 -18.21
C ASP A 143 8.12 0.08 -19.12
N HIS A 144 6.82 -0.16 -19.29
CA HIS A 144 6.30 -1.24 -20.14
C HIS A 144 5.96 -0.81 -21.57
N THR A 145 5.75 0.48 -21.81
CA THR A 145 5.48 1.04 -23.14
C THR A 145 6.77 1.43 -23.87
N PHE A 146 7.72 2.05 -23.16
CA PHE A 146 8.89 2.68 -23.78
C PHE A 146 10.19 2.00 -23.37
N SER A 147 11.01 1.66 -24.35
CA SER A 147 12.43 1.36 -24.11
C SER A 147 13.20 2.65 -23.82
N ALA A 148 14.36 2.54 -23.16
CA ALA A 148 15.19 3.69 -22.78
C ALA A 148 15.50 4.63 -23.96
N ASP A 149 15.65 4.07 -25.17
CA ASP A 149 15.93 4.82 -26.41
C ASP A 149 14.71 5.53 -27.02
N ARG A 150 13.49 5.20 -26.56
CA ARG A 150 12.22 5.80 -27.01
C ARG A 150 11.62 6.77 -26.00
N MET A 151 12.24 6.96 -24.84
CA MET A 151 11.68 7.82 -23.81
C MET A 151 11.60 9.28 -24.30
N PRO A 152 10.44 9.96 -24.15
CA PRO A 152 10.31 11.36 -24.58
C PRO A 152 11.34 12.25 -23.88
N ILE A 153 12.02 13.10 -24.65
CA ILE A 153 12.98 14.06 -24.10
C ILE A 153 12.21 15.14 -23.34
N ASP A 154 12.58 15.37 -22.08
CA ASP A 154 12.06 16.46 -21.25
C ASP A 154 10.53 16.45 -21.07
N TYR A 155 9.92 15.24 -21.00
CA TYR A 155 8.47 15.03 -20.83
C TYR A 155 7.60 15.66 -21.93
N GLN A 156 8.15 15.87 -23.12
CA GLN A 156 7.38 16.31 -24.29
C GLN A 156 6.68 15.12 -24.96
N TRP A 157 5.54 14.71 -24.40
CA TRP A 157 4.72 13.62 -24.91
C TRP A 157 4.09 13.97 -26.26
N SER A 158 4.32 13.16 -27.29
CA SER A 158 3.53 13.26 -28.52
C SER A 158 2.17 12.59 -28.35
N GLN A 159 1.23 12.88 -29.25
CA GLN A 159 -0.08 12.24 -29.23
C GLN A 159 0.02 10.72 -29.42
N ASN A 160 0.98 10.24 -30.22
CA ASN A 160 1.17 8.80 -30.42
C ASN A 160 1.75 8.14 -29.17
N ASP A 161 2.70 8.80 -28.48
CA ASP A 161 3.26 8.26 -27.24
C ASP A 161 2.17 8.07 -26.18
N LEU A 162 1.25 9.05 -26.06
CA LEU A 162 0.15 8.94 -25.11
C LEU A 162 -0.86 7.84 -25.50
N LEU A 163 -1.06 7.57 -26.79
CA LEU A 163 -1.92 6.47 -27.25
C LEU A 163 -1.29 5.11 -26.97
N ASP A 164 0.03 4.97 -27.15
CA ASP A 164 0.75 3.73 -26.81
C ASP A 164 0.70 3.46 -25.29
N LEU A 165 0.79 4.52 -24.49
CA LEU A 165 0.65 4.45 -23.03
C LEU A 165 -0.79 4.12 -22.59
N ASP A 166 -1.80 4.70 -23.26
CA ASP A 166 -3.23 4.39 -23.07
C ASP A 166 -3.51 2.91 -23.29
N GLU A 167 -3.00 2.35 -24.39
CA GLU A 167 -3.19 0.94 -24.71
C GLU A 167 -2.53 0.03 -23.67
N THR A 168 -1.38 0.43 -23.11
CA THR A 168 -0.68 -0.31 -22.05
C THR A 168 -1.43 -0.26 -20.71
N LEU A 169 -2.03 0.88 -20.38
CA LEU A 169 -2.68 1.10 -19.10
C LEU A 169 -4.20 0.88 -19.12
N LYS A 170 -4.78 0.52 -20.27
CA LYS A 170 -6.24 0.41 -20.47
C LYS A 170 -6.98 -0.46 -19.45
N ASN A 171 -6.33 -1.48 -18.90
CA ASN A 171 -6.91 -2.36 -17.88
C ASN A 171 -6.62 -1.90 -16.45
N CYS A 172 -5.60 -1.05 -16.25
CA CYS A 172 -5.19 -0.54 -14.95
C CYS A 172 -5.91 0.76 -14.58
N ILE A 173 -6.04 1.71 -15.52
CA ILE A 173 -6.68 3.01 -15.28
C ILE A 173 -8.11 2.88 -14.73
N PRO A 174 -8.98 2.00 -15.26
CA PRO A 174 -10.35 1.86 -14.75
C PRO A 174 -10.45 1.35 -13.30
N LEU A 175 -9.36 0.81 -12.75
CA LEU A 175 -9.31 0.32 -11.38
C LEU A 175 -9.01 1.43 -10.36
N LEU A 176 -8.45 2.56 -10.82
CA LEU A 176 -8.12 3.70 -9.97
C LEU A 176 -9.38 4.47 -9.55
N ARG A 177 -9.39 4.94 -8.30
CA ARG A 177 -10.56 5.62 -7.72
C ARG A 177 -10.36 7.13 -7.74
N PHE A 178 -10.52 7.74 -8.92
CA PHE A 178 -10.30 9.17 -9.14
C PHE A 178 -11.07 10.09 -8.19
N ASN A 179 -12.22 9.65 -7.67
CA ASN A 179 -13.02 10.36 -6.69
C ASN A 179 -12.33 10.55 -5.32
N TYR A 180 -11.28 9.78 -5.00
CA TYR A 180 -10.46 9.97 -3.80
C TYR A 180 -9.19 10.80 -4.05
N ILE A 181 -8.92 11.21 -5.30
CA ILE A 181 -7.84 12.14 -5.60
C ILE A 181 -8.33 13.57 -5.29
N LYS A 182 -7.57 14.30 -4.49
CA LYS A 182 -7.94 15.67 -4.09
C LYS A 182 -7.98 16.60 -5.30
N SER A 183 -9.04 17.41 -5.36
CA SER A 183 -9.28 18.42 -6.41
C SER A 183 -8.06 19.30 -6.71
N LYS A 184 -7.27 19.70 -5.69
CA LYS A 184 -6.10 20.58 -5.86
C LYS A 184 -4.89 19.92 -6.54
N GLU A 185 -4.76 18.60 -6.46
CA GLU A 185 -3.61 17.84 -7.02
C GLU A 185 -3.92 17.32 -8.43
N LEU A 186 -5.22 17.23 -8.75
CA LEU A 186 -5.75 16.73 -10.01
C LEU A 186 -5.24 17.49 -11.26
N PRO A 187 -5.27 18.84 -11.33
CA PRO A 187 -5.00 19.59 -12.56
C PRO A 187 -3.53 19.57 -12.96
N PHE A 188 -2.61 19.36 -12.02
CA PHE A 188 -1.17 19.37 -12.32
C PHE A 188 -0.67 17.98 -12.72
N LYS A 189 -1.20 16.92 -12.10
CA LYS A 189 -0.76 15.54 -12.32
C LYS A 189 -1.48 14.84 -13.48
N LEU A 190 -2.79 15.05 -13.62
CA LEU A 190 -3.57 14.36 -14.65
C LEU A 190 -3.51 15.06 -16.01
N LYS A 191 -3.35 16.38 -16.04
CA LYS A 191 -3.38 17.20 -17.26
C LYS A 191 -2.44 16.76 -18.39
N PRO A 192 -1.17 16.36 -18.12
CA PRO A 192 -0.31 15.84 -19.18
C PRO A 192 -0.82 14.53 -19.81
N PHE A 193 -1.73 13.84 -19.12
CA PHE A 193 -2.23 12.51 -19.43
C PHE A 193 -3.76 12.48 -19.59
N ASP A 194 -4.39 13.62 -19.91
CA ASP A 194 -5.85 13.75 -20.02
C ASP A 194 -6.47 12.71 -20.98
N ILE A 195 -5.71 12.26 -21.99
CA ILE A 195 -6.17 11.25 -22.95
C ILE A 195 -6.33 9.86 -22.34
N LEU A 196 -5.58 9.54 -21.27
CA LEU A 196 -5.62 8.27 -20.54
C LEU A 196 -6.84 8.18 -19.61
N LEU A 197 -7.44 9.32 -19.27
CA LEU A 197 -8.56 9.34 -18.34
C LEU A 197 -9.78 8.67 -18.98
N PRO A 198 -10.57 7.88 -18.22
CA PRO A 198 -11.73 7.18 -18.77
C PRO A 198 -12.70 8.17 -19.43
N LYS A 199 -12.75 8.15 -20.78
CA LYS A 199 -13.66 9.03 -21.55
C LYS A 199 -15.12 8.60 -21.46
N HIS A 200 -15.40 7.42 -20.89
CA HIS A 200 -16.70 6.76 -20.98
C HIS A 200 -17.63 6.96 -19.78
N ASP A 201 -17.13 7.39 -18.62
CA ASP A 201 -17.98 7.65 -17.47
C ASP A 201 -18.26 9.14 -17.35
N SER A 202 -19.39 9.56 -17.90
CA SER A 202 -19.90 10.94 -17.77
C SER A 202 -19.98 11.44 -16.32
N GLU A 203 -20.01 10.55 -15.32
CA GLU A 203 -19.92 10.90 -13.89
C GLU A 203 -18.49 11.19 -13.43
N ASN A 204 -17.48 10.41 -13.89
CA ASN A 204 -16.07 10.66 -13.57
C ASN A 204 -15.53 11.90 -14.28
N ILE A 205 -15.97 12.17 -15.51
CA ILE A 205 -15.69 13.42 -16.21
C ILE A 205 -16.32 14.60 -15.48
N ASN A 206 -17.58 14.50 -15.05
CA ASN A 206 -18.21 15.56 -14.24
C ASN A 206 -17.52 15.74 -12.88
N LEU A 207 -16.98 14.69 -12.27
CA LEU A 207 -16.21 14.78 -11.01
C LEU A 207 -14.86 15.46 -11.25
N CYS A 208 -14.10 15.04 -12.26
CA CYS A 208 -12.84 15.67 -12.62
C CYS A 208 -13.02 17.12 -13.07
N GLU A 209 -14.03 17.43 -13.91
CA GLU A 209 -14.34 18.78 -14.41
C GLU A 209 -14.97 19.69 -13.33
N LYS A 210 -15.81 19.18 -12.42
CA LYS A 210 -16.30 19.97 -11.28
C LYS A 210 -15.20 20.24 -10.26
N ASN A 211 -14.38 19.24 -9.95
CA ASN A 211 -13.19 19.39 -9.12
C ASN A 211 -12.14 20.32 -9.76
N TYR A 212 -12.14 20.44 -11.09
CA TYR A 212 -11.26 21.35 -11.84
C TYR A 212 -11.68 22.82 -11.71
N ASN A 213 -12.97 23.09 -11.54
CA ASN A 213 -13.54 24.44 -11.70
C ASN A 213 -14.07 25.05 -10.40
N GLU A 214 -14.47 24.24 -9.41
CA GLU A 214 -14.97 24.73 -8.12
C GLU A 214 -14.26 23.97 -6.99
N GLY A 215 -13.46 24.68 -6.19
CA GLY A 215 -12.61 24.13 -5.13
C GLY A 215 -13.34 23.58 -3.90
N GLU A 216 -14.61 23.17 -4.03
CA GLU A 216 -15.37 22.50 -2.98
C GLU A 216 -16.36 21.53 -3.61
N LEU A 217 -16.44 20.28 -3.13
CA LEU A 217 -17.72 19.59 -2.89
C LEU A 217 -17.57 18.22 -2.21
N HIS A 218 -18.37 18.03 -1.15
CA HIS A 218 -18.71 16.73 -0.57
C HIS A 218 -19.47 15.86 -1.59
N VAL A 219 -18.95 14.68 -1.88
CA VAL A 219 -19.63 13.69 -2.73
C VAL A 219 -20.18 12.56 -1.88
N LYS A 220 -21.49 12.33 -1.98
CA LYS A 220 -22.13 11.04 -1.67
C LYS A 220 -22.55 10.40 -2.98
N THR A 221 -22.04 9.21 -3.30
CA THR A 221 -22.75 8.22 -4.13
C THR A 221 -22.20 6.80 -3.88
N ASN A 222 -23.12 5.83 -3.97
CA ASN A 222 -22.91 4.40 -3.79
C ASN A 222 -22.38 3.71 -5.06
N ASP A 223 -21.94 2.46 -4.87
CA ASP A 223 -21.69 1.39 -5.86
C ASP A 223 -20.23 1.16 -6.33
N LYS A 224 -19.31 1.11 -5.37
CA LYS A 224 -18.61 -0.16 -5.02
C LYS A 224 -18.89 -0.40 -3.53
N GLN A 225 -19.33 -1.60 -3.19
CA GLN A 225 -19.92 -1.88 -1.88
C GLN A 225 -18.99 -1.53 -0.71
N ASN A 226 -19.47 -0.63 0.16
CA ASN A 226 -19.21 -0.60 1.59
C ASN A 226 -17.78 -0.88 2.05
N LEU A 227 -16.90 0.05 1.73
CA LEU A 227 -15.85 0.42 2.65
C LEU A 227 -16.26 1.73 3.33
N ASN A 228 -16.33 1.72 4.66
CA ASN A 228 -16.53 2.89 5.53
C ASN A 228 -15.35 3.89 5.46
N TYR A 229 -14.59 3.92 4.37
CA TYR A 229 -13.47 4.82 4.21
C TYR A 229 -13.98 6.06 3.49
N SER A 230 -14.43 7.04 4.28
CA SER A 230 -14.45 8.40 3.77
C SER A 230 -13.00 8.83 3.49
N PRO A 231 -12.73 9.49 2.36
CA PRO A 231 -11.43 10.11 2.13
C PRO A 231 -11.06 10.94 3.36
N ILE A 232 -9.81 10.80 3.84
CA ILE A 232 -9.35 11.60 4.97
C ILE A 232 -9.23 13.04 4.47
N ASP A 233 -10.05 13.92 5.04
CA ASP A 233 -10.00 15.36 4.77
C ASP A 233 -8.79 15.96 5.51
N SER A 234 -7.60 15.70 4.96
CA SER A 234 -6.32 16.06 5.55
C SER A 234 -5.29 16.28 4.46
N ASN A 235 -4.59 17.40 4.51
CA ASN A 235 -3.48 17.75 3.64
C ASN A 235 -2.15 17.11 4.09
N ILE A 236 -2.03 16.72 5.36
CA ILE A 236 -0.80 16.18 5.95
C ILE A 236 -0.89 14.65 6.18
N ILE A 237 -2.02 14.17 6.71
CA ILE A 237 -2.29 12.77 7.00
C ILE A 237 -2.82 12.07 5.74
N LYS A 238 -2.04 11.08 5.31
CA LYS A 238 -2.35 10.14 4.23
C LYS A 238 -3.01 8.88 4.81
N LEU A 239 -3.64 8.06 3.97
CA LEU A 239 -4.29 6.81 4.40
C LEU A 239 -3.32 5.89 5.17
N LYS A 240 -2.06 5.84 4.73
CA LYS A 240 -1.00 5.10 5.43
C LYS A 240 -0.70 5.66 6.82
N HIS A 241 -0.66 6.99 6.97
CA HIS A 241 -0.43 7.65 8.26
C HIS A 241 -1.57 7.32 9.22
N ALA A 242 -2.82 7.38 8.76
CA ALA A 242 -3.98 7.03 9.55
C ALA A 242 -4.01 5.55 9.94
N SER A 243 -3.63 4.65 9.03
CA SER A 243 -3.55 3.22 9.31
C SER A 243 -2.51 2.92 10.39
N LEU A 244 -1.36 3.58 10.34
CA LEU A 244 -0.32 3.50 11.37
C LEU A 244 -0.80 4.05 12.72
N ILE A 245 -1.47 5.21 12.72
CA ILE A 245 -2.03 5.81 13.93
C ILE A 245 -3.08 4.89 14.56
N ALA A 246 -3.98 4.31 13.76
CA ALA A 246 -4.99 3.36 14.23
C ALA A 246 -4.35 2.12 14.87
N HIS A 247 -3.38 1.51 14.18
CA HIS A 247 -2.65 0.36 14.70
C HIS A 247 -1.93 0.67 16.02
N TRP A 248 -1.31 1.85 16.14
CA TRP A 248 -0.65 2.30 17.38
C TRP A 248 -1.63 2.58 18.54
N ILE A 249 -2.85 3.03 18.23
CA ILE A 249 -3.91 3.23 19.23
C ILE A 249 -4.41 1.90 19.77
N ASP A 250 -4.58 0.91 18.89
CA ASP A 250 -5.09 -0.42 19.25
C ASP A 250 -4.04 -1.26 20.00
N ASN A 251 -2.77 -1.20 19.57
CA ASN A 251 -1.67 -1.98 20.15
C ASN A 251 -0.83 -1.15 21.12
N GLN A 252 -1.41 -0.86 22.29
CA GLN A 252 -0.85 0.11 23.26
C GLN A 252 0.52 -0.25 23.85
N ASP A 253 0.95 -1.50 23.73
CA ASP A 253 2.15 -2.08 24.36
C ASP A 253 3.37 -2.23 23.41
N ASP A 254 3.19 -2.00 22.11
CA ASP A 254 4.26 -2.25 21.13
C ASP A 254 5.11 -0.99 20.90
N THR A 255 6.23 -0.87 21.64
CA THR A 255 7.17 0.26 21.53
C THR A 255 8.00 0.26 20.23
N ASN A 256 7.76 -0.71 19.33
CA ASN A 256 8.58 -0.96 18.14
C ASN A 256 7.92 -0.61 16.80
N ILE A 257 6.91 0.26 16.77
CA ILE A 257 6.44 0.85 15.50
C ILE A 257 7.46 1.92 15.06
N ARG A 258 8.55 1.47 14.43
CA ARG A 258 9.43 2.30 13.60
C ARG A 258 9.09 2.02 12.14
N VAL A 259 8.29 2.89 11.54
CA VAL A 259 8.13 2.92 10.08
C VAL A 259 8.75 4.22 9.61
N ASN A 260 9.94 4.10 9.01
CA ASN A 260 10.77 5.24 8.60
C ASN A 260 11.05 6.19 9.79
N SER A 261 11.65 7.36 9.56
CA SER A 261 12.17 8.26 10.61
C SER A 261 11.12 8.83 11.60
N THR A 262 9.86 8.41 11.52
CA THR A 262 8.72 8.92 12.29
C THR A 262 8.71 8.37 13.71
N LYS A 263 8.73 9.25 14.71
CA LYS A 263 8.68 8.91 16.14
C LYS A 263 7.29 9.20 16.72
N PHE A 264 6.65 8.21 17.33
CA PHE A 264 5.38 8.38 18.05
C PHE A 264 5.64 8.48 19.56
N TYR A 265 5.05 9.47 20.22
CA TYR A 265 5.17 9.67 21.67
C TYR A 265 3.81 9.90 22.33
N LYS A 266 3.56 9.18 23.43
CA LYS A 266 2.40 9.44 24.31
C LYS A 266 2.77 10.48 25.35
N VAL A 267 1.79 11.31 25.72
CA VAL A 267 1.84 12.13 26.94
C VAL A 267 1.87 11.18 28.13
N LYS A 268 2.67 11.50 29.15
CA LYS A 268 2.70 10.72 30.40
C LYS A 268 1.30 10.72 31.01
N GLN A 269 0.86 9.57 31.50
CA GLN A 269 -0.52 9.38 31.97
C GLN A 269 -0.91 10.37 33.09
N GLU A 270 0.03 10.71 33.96
CA GLU A 270 -0.10 11.73 35.02
C GLU A 270 -0.31 13.17 34.52
N HIS A 271 -0.16 13.39 33.21
CA HIS A 271 -0.27 14.68 32.54
C HIS A 271 -1.30 14.67 31.39
N ALA A 272 -2.18 13.67 31.34
CA ALA A 272 -3.15 13.52 30.23
C ALA A 272 -4.05 14.76 30.04
N ASN A 273 -4.39 15.48 31.11
CA ASN A 273 -5.15 16.73 31.06
C ASN A 273 -4.39 17.90 30.42
N MET A 274 -3.06 17.78 30.27
CA MET A 274 -2.19 18.76 29.62
C MET A 274 -1.78 18.32 28.20
N ALA A 275 -2.37 17.25 27.68
CA ALA A 275 -1.96 16.67 26.40
C ALA A 275 -2.15 17.63 25.23
N VAL A 276 -3.26 18.35 25.21
CA VAL A 276 -3.55 19.41 24.24
C VAL A 276 -4.10 20.61 24.99
N PHE A 277 -3.48 21.76 24.78
CA PHE A 277 -3.94 23.04 25.32
C PHE A 277 -3.98 24.08 24.20
N CYS A 278 -5.17 24.56 23.83
CA CYS A 278 -5.31 25.66 22.89
C CYS A 278 -5.56 26.96 23.64
N ALA A 279 -4.76 27.99 23.37
CA ALA A 279 -5.03 29.35 23.85
C ALA A 279 -5.31 30.30 22.68
N ASP A 280 -6.24 31.24 22.88
CA ASP A 280 -6.83 32.12 21.84
C ASP A 280 -5.81 32.89 20.99
N ILE A 281 -4.63 33.15 21.53
CA ILE A 281 -3.54 33.94 20.90
C ILE A 281 -2.33 33.10 20.48
N ARG A 282 -2.32 31.81 20.82
CA ARG A 282 -1.08 31.00 20.84
C ARG A 282 -1.22 29.64 20.15
N GLY A 283 -2.43 29.25 19.74
CA GLY A 283 -2.64 27.99 19.02
C GLY A 283 -2.56 26.75 19.91
N PRO A 284 -2.58 25.55 19.30
CA PRO A 284 -2.44 24.31 20.04
C PRO A 284 -1.03 24.13 20.59
N CYS A 285 -0.95 23.84 21.88
CA CYS A 285 0.24 23.38 22.58
C CYS A 285 0.08 21.90 22.89
N PHE A 286 1.13 21.13 22.67
CA PHE A 286 1.17 19.70 22.95
C PHE A 286 2.04 19.48 24.19
N GLY A 287 1.47 18.89 25.23
CA GLY A 287 2.03 18.98 26.58
C GLY A 287 2.01 20.43 27.10
N CYS A 288 2.25 20.64 28.40
CA CYS A 288 2.31 21.99 28.95
C CYS A 288 3.67 22.65 28.61
N ARG A 289 3.81 23.09 27.35
CA ARG A 289 4.97 23.73 26.69
C ARG A 289 6.00 22.80 26.04
N ASP A 290 5.68 21.53 25.85
CA ASP A 290 6.62 20.57 25.23
C ASP A 290 6.72 20.72 23.71
N LEU A 291 5.62 21.01 23.02
CA LEU A 291 5.66 21.64 21.70
C LEU A 291 4.77 22.86 21.75
N TRP A 292 5.40 24.02 21.62
CA TRP A 292 4.76 25.31 21.82
C TRP A 292 4.97 26.20 20.61
N MET A 293 3.88 26.57 19.94
CA MET A 293 3.83 27.63 18.94
C MET A 293 3.62 28.99 19.61
N SER A 294 4.59 29.90 19.47
CA SER A 294 4.55 31.19 20.17
C SER A 294 3.55 32.19 19.57
N ASN A 295 3.25 32.05 18.27
CA ASN A 295 2.34 32.92 17.53
C ASN A 295 1.55 32.10 16.50
N PHE A 296 0.26 31.90 16.75
CA PHE A 296 -0.60 31.12 15.87
C PHE A 296 -0.81 31.76 14.49
N ASN A 297 -0.76 33.09 14.43
CA ASN A 297 -0.93 33.83 13.18
C ASN A 297 0.35 33.83 12.32
N ASN A 298 1.46 33.30 12.83
CA ASN A 298 2.70 33.18 12.08
C ASN A 298 3.47 31.90 12.46
N LEU A 299 3.12 30.81 11.78
CA LEU A 299 3.66 29.46 11.98
C LEU A 299 5.19 29.36 11.79
N SER A 300 5.78 30.33 11.06
CA SER A 300 7.22 30.36 10.78
C SER A 300 8.10 30.87 11.92
N ILE A 301 7.53 31.31 13.05
CA ILE A 301 8.29 32.00 14.11
C ILE A 301 8.42 31.16 15.39
N ASN A 302 9.65 30.65 15.58
CA ASN A 302 10.33 30.49 16.86
C ASN A 302 9.63 29.56 17.88
N CYS A 303 9.04 28.46 17.42
CA CYS A 303 8.38 27.47 18.27
C CYS A 303 9.38 26.80 19.21
N ASP A 304 8.93 26.42 20.39
CA ASP A 304 9.73 25.80 21.45
C ASP A 304 9.42 24.31 21.58
N SER A 305 10.47 23.51 21.70
CA SER A 305 10.37 22.09 22.04
C SER A 305 11.07 21.78 23.37
N GLU A 306 10.30 21.22 24.30
CA GLU A 306 10.75 20.68 25.58
C GLU A 306 10.27 19.22 25.75
N VAL A 307 10.80 18.51 26.75
CA VAL A 307 10.46 17.11 27.04
C VAL A 307 10.20 16.96 28.53
N LYS A 308 9.08 17.50 29.01
CA LYS A 308 8.65 17.38 30.41
C LYS A 308 7.44 16.45 30.53
N TYR A 309 6.48 16.60 29.63
CA TYR A 309 5.16 16.00 29.64
C TYR A 309 5.03 14.78 28.72
N TYR A 310 5.91 14.62 27.71
CA TYR A 310 5.99 13.42 26.88
C TYR A 310 6.92 12.34 27.43
N SER A 311 6.68 11.10 27.00
CA SER A 311 7.51 9.92 27.29
C SER A 311 8.87 9.93 26.59
N GLY A 312 9.10 10.83 25.62
CA GLY A 312 10.41 10.98 24.99
C GLY A 312 10.53 12.23 24.11
N LYS A 313 11.73 12.42 23.55
CA LYS A 313 12.12 13.63 22.81
C LYS A 313 11.59 13.60 21.38
N ILE A 314 10.65 14.49 21.09
CA ILE A 314 9.98 14.60 19.79
C ILE A 314 10.93 15.21 18.74
N LEU A 315 11.59 16.33 19.07
CA LEU A 315 12.52 17.05 18.20
C LEU A 315 13.91 17.14 18.83
N GLU A 316 14.97 17.05 18.02
CA GLU A 316 16.33 17.15 18.54
C GLU A 316 16.72 18.57 18.96
N SER A 317 16.17 19.57 18.26
CA SER A 317 16.35 20.99 18.55
C SER A 317 15.29 21.49 19.53
N LYS A 318 15.68 22.43 20.40
CA LYS A 318 14.74 23.17 21.27
C LYS A 318 13.89 24.18 20.51
N LYS A 319 14.27 24.50 19.27
CA LYS A 319 13.56 25.43 18.40
C LYS A 319 13.18 24.75 17.10
N PHE A 320 11.98 25.01 16.61
CA PHE A 320 11.51 24.54 15.32
C PHE A 320 10.58 25.55 14.64
N SER A 321 10.42 25.39 13.33
CA SER A 321 9.42 26.09 12.52
C SER A 321 8.31 25.12 12.15
N VAL A 322 7.09 25.64 12.00
CA VAL A 322 5.95 24.87 11.50
C VAL A 322 5.61 25.39 10.11
N GLU A 323 5.53 24.48 9.14
CA GLU A 323 5.08 24.79 7.78
C GLU A 323 3.55 24.68 7.69
N ASP A 324 3.00 23.61 8.26
CA ASP A 324 1.56 23.33 8.30
C ASP A 324 1.23 22.48 9.54
N TYR A 325 -0.02 22.49 10.00
CA TYR A 325 -0.50 21.61 11.06
C TYR A 325 -2.00 21.32 10.90
N GLU A 326 -2.43 20.15 11.35
CA GLU A 326 -3.82 19.74 11.34
C GLU A 326 -4.21 19.09 12.67
N VAL A 327 -5.46 19.24 13.08
CA VAL A 327 -5.98 18.69 14.33
C VAL A 327 -7.16 17.78 14.01
N PHE A 328 -7.05 16.51 14.42
CA PHE A 328 -8.06 15.50 14.18
C PHE A 328 -8.63 14.95 15.49
N GLN A 329 -9.93 14.67 15.47
CA GLN A 329 -10.57 13.87 16.50
C GLN A 329 -10.64 12.42 16.03
N VAL A 330 -10.00 11.51 16.76
CA VAL A 330 -10.14 10.07 16.53
C VAL A 330 -11.34 9.58 17.35
N VAL A 331 -12.33 9.02 16.67
CA VAL A 331 -13.54 8.47 17.30
C VAL A 331 -13.53 6.96 17.12
N LYS A 332 -13.52 6.22 18.23
CA LYS A 332 -13.69 4.77 18.18
C LYS A 332 -15.12 4.48 17.70
N LYS A 333 -15.24 3.77 16.59
CA LYS A 333 -16.55 3.33 16.11
C LYS A 333 -17.04 2.24 17.04
N ASN A 334 -18.18 2.47 17.69
CA ASN A 334 -18.86 1.42 18.42
C ASN A 334 -19.50 0.51 17.36
N GLU A 335 -19.09 -0.75 17.31
CA GLU A 335 -19.70 -1.78 16.46
C GLU A 335 -21.11 -2.14 16.95
#